data_AF-A0A8S9YTP8-F1
#
_entry.id   AF-A0A8S9YTP8-F1
#
_cell.length_a   1.000
_cell.length_b   1.000
_cell.length_c   1.000
_cell.angle_alpha   90.00
_cell.angle_beta   90.00
_cell.angle_gamma   90.00
#
_symmetry.space_group_name_H-M   'P 1'
#
loop_
_entity.id
_entity.type
_entity.pdbx_description
1 polymer ?
#
loop_
_entity_poly.entity_id
_entity_poly.type
_entity_poly.pdbx_seq_one_letter_code
_entity_poly.pdbx_strand_id
1 'polypeptide(L)'
;LQIVKENLNSRGKRRGIDNVEDKVEAALILEANIIHDVQDVLKKTTEQAERQIKQNRDVKEAMEVNWSDKIEAEECDSIAGNLHNGSTNKQFYSGVARFQDNMSTPQSWAVSTHEIIIQSEKQRTASAELRSLISELLTDTSRDMREQFDRVCKELRNNSDRLVAAKIHMENQLKKTVDEIAIQEKNIADLREAIRAKDDPLKVAQTRLHMRQLRPNMELCKDPVQESLVTEVDILIRSLDSLLQEAKTAEHKLKDLQDNQMNLEKEMELKEESIRIDEVQCMPRRSMYPSTLRLQGYP
;
A
#
# COMPACT_ATOMS: atom_id res chain seq x y z
N LEU A 1 -4.30 11.50 1.65
CA LEU A 1 -5.22 10.75 0.75
C LEU A 1 -4.68 10.54 -0.66
N GLN A 2 -4.25 11.60 -1.38
CA GLN A 2 -3.77 11.48 -2.76
C GLN A 2 -2.63 10.48 -2.93
N ILE A 3 -1.61 10.54 -2.06
CA ILE A 3 -0.48 9.59 -2.05
C ILE A 3 -0.99 8.14 -2.02
N VAL A 4 -1.93 7.84 -1.12
CA VAL A 4 -2.51 6.49 -0.96
C VAL A 4 -3.21 6.04 -2.25
N LYS A 5 -4.07 6.89 -2.82
CA LYS A 5 -4.78 6.60 -4.07
C LYS A 5 -3.84 6.36 -5.25
N GLU A 6 -2.78 7.15 -5.36
CA GLU A 6 -1.78 6.99 -6.42
C GLU A 6 -0.96 5.70 -6.26
N ASN A 7 -0.67 5.30 -5.01
CA ASN A 7 0.01 4.03 -4.72
C ASN A 7 -0.89 2.84 -5.10
N LEU A 8 -2.15 2.83 -4.66
CA LEU A 8 -3.15 1.82 -5.05
C LEU A 8 -3.28 1.73 -6.58
N ASN A 9 -3.43 2.87 -7.25
CA ASN A 9 -3.52 2.93 -8.72
C ASN A 9 -2.26 2.43 -9.43
N SER A 10 -1.08 2.70 -8.88
CA SER A 10 0.18 2.23 -9.46
C SER A 10 0.30 0.71 -9.31
N ARG A 11 -0.07 0.19 -8.14
CA ARG A 11 -0.04 -1.26 -7.84
C ARG A 11 -1.10 -2.06 -8.57
N GLY A 12 -2.24 -1.45 -8.90
CA GLY A 12 -3.26 -2.02 -9.78
C GLY A 12 -2.80 -2.23 -11.23
N LYS A 13 -1.62 -1.74 -11.61
CA LYS A 13 -1.01 -2.00 -12.93
C LYS A 13 -0.14 -3.25 -12.97
N ARG A 14 0.08 -3.92 -11.84
CA ARG A 14 0.77 -5.22 -11.82
C ARG A 14 0.02 -6.21 -12.70
N ARG A 15 0.75 -7.13 -13.34
CA ARG A 15 0.22 -8.07 -14.33
C ARG A 15 0.42 -9.51 -13.87
N GLY A 16 -0.37 -10.42 -14.45
CA GLY A 16 -0.22 -11.85 -14.25
C GLY A 16 -0.39 -12.25 -12.78
N ILE A 17 0.46 -13.17 -12.32
CA ILE A 17 0.40 -13.73 -10.96
C ILE A 17 0.70 -12.71 -9.85
N ASP A 18 1.30 -11.58 -10.19
CA ASP A 18 1.64 -10.52 -9.23
C ASP A 18 0.50 -9.53 -8.99
N ASN A 19 -0.57 -9.59 -9.78
CA ASN A 19 -1.77 -8.81 -9.54
C ASN A 19 -2.63 -9.46 -8.44
N VAL A 20 -2.21 -9.29 -7.20
CA VAL A 20 -2.85 -9.91 -6.03
C VAL A 20 -3.07 -8.89 -4.91
N GLU A 21 -4.17 -9.06 -4.18
CA GLU A 21 -4.41 -8.39 -2.91
C GLU A 21 -3.45 -8.93 -1.86
N ASP A 22 -2.44 -8.12 -1.53
CA ASP A 22 -1.41 -8.47 -0.58
C ASP A 22 -1.45 -7.56 0.66
N LYS A 23 -0.47 -7.75 1.54
CA LYS A 23 -0.35 -6.99 2.79
C LYS A 23 -0.15 -5.49 2.55
N VAL A 24 0.46 -5.11 1.44
CA VAL A 24 0.66 -3.70 1.09
C VAL A 24 -0.68 -3.08 0.71
N GLU A 25 -1.46 -3.76 -0.12
CA GLU A 25 -2.79 -3.29 -0.53
C GLU A 25 -3.71 -3.12 0.69
N ALA A 26 -3.76 -4.13 1.56
CA ALA A 26 -4.53 -4.07 2.80
C ALA A 26 -4.08 -2.90 3.71
N ALA A 27 -2.77 -2.66 3.82
CA ALA A 27 -2.23 -1.56 4.61
C ALA A 27 -2.55 -0.19 3.99
N LEU A 28 -2.51 -0.05 2.66
CA LEU A 28 -2.90 1.18 1.96
C LEU A 28 -4.39 1.48 2.12
N ILE A 29 -5.26 0.47 2.05
CA ILE A 29 -6.70 0.63 2.28
C ILE A 29 -6.95 1.09 3.74
N LEU A 30 -6.29 0.46 4.71
CA LEU A 30 -6.38 0.87 6.11
C LEU A 30 -5.87 2.31 6.32
N GLU A 31 -4.79 2.70 5.63
CA GLU A 31 -4.29 4.08 5.64
C GLU A 31 -5.33 5.06 5.09
N ALA A 32 -6.02 4.71 4.00
CA ALA A 32 -7.11 5.54 3.48
C ALA A 32 -8.25 5.69 4.50
N ASN A 33 -8.64 4.61 5.19
CA ASN A 33 -9.70 4.64 6.19
C ASN A 33 -9.33 5.52 7.39
N ILE A 34 -8.13 5.34 7.96
CA ILE A 34 -7.63 6.16 9.07
C ILE A 34 -7.63 7.65 8.69
N ILE A 35 -7.22 8.00 7.47
CA ILE A 35 -7.23 9.39 7.02
C ILE A 35 -8.66 9.96 6.98
N HIS A 36 -9.66 9.19 6.53
CA HIS A 36 -11.05 9.66 6.55
C HIS A 36 -11.59 9.81 7.97
N ASP A 37 -11.33 8.82 8.84
CA ASP A 37 -11.77 8.87 10.24
C ASP A 37 -11.19 10.09 10.96
N VAL A 38 -9.89 10.38 10.74
CA VAL A 38 -9.22 11.57 11.27
C VAL A 38 -9.85 12.86 10.72
N GLN A 39 -10.16 12.93 9.42
CA GLN A 39 -10.83 14.09 8.82
C GLN A 39 -12.20 14.35 9.45
N ASP A 40 -12.99 13.31 9.70
CA ASP A 40 -14.30 13.41 10.32
C ASP A 40 -14.21 13.86 11.78
N VAL A 41 -13.25 13.31 12.54
CA VAL A 41 -13.00 13.70 13.92
C VAL A 41 -12.57 15.17 13.99
N LEU A 42 -11.61 15.59 13.16
CA LEU A 42 -11.15 16.98 13.13
C LEU A 42 -12.28 17.95 12.77
N LYS A 43 -13.13 17.60 11.80
CA LYS A 43 -14.29 18.42 11.42
C LYS A 43 -15.25 18.62 12.59
N LYS A 44 -15.61 17.55 13.30
CA LYS A 44 -16.48 17.63 14.49
C LYS A 44 -15.86 18.50 15.60
N THR A 45 -14.54 18.37 15.79
CA THR A 45 -13.78 19.16 16.76
C THR A 45 -13.75 20.64 16.39
N THR A 46 -13.60 20.99 15.11
CA THR A 46 -13.71 22.38 14.64
C THR A 46 -15.09 22.96 14.96
N GLU A 47 -16.16 22.23 14.66
CA GLU A 47 -17.53 22.66 14.97
C GLU A 47 -17.75 22.86 16.49
N GLN A 48 -17.15 22.01 17.33
CA GLN A 48 -17.17 22.19 18.80
C GLN A 48 -16.44 23.46 19.23
N ALA A 49 -15.25 23.72 18.66
CA ALA A 49 -14.46 24.91 18.95
C ALA A 49 -15.20 26.20 18.54
N GLU A 50 -15.83 26.23 17.37
CA GLU A 50 -16.64 27.36 16.92
C GLU A 50 -17.82 27.65 17.85
N ARG A 51 -18.52 26.61 18.31
CA ARG A 51 -19.59 26.75 19.31
C ARG A 51 -19.07 27.32 20.63
N GLN A 52 -17.94 26.83 21.13
CA GLN A 52 -17.33 27.33 22.36
C GLN A 52 -16.88 28.80 22.21
N ILE A 53 -16.33 29.19 21.06
CA ILE A 53 -15.96 30.59 20.77
C ILE A 53 -17.19 31.48 20.81
N LYS A 54 -18.31 31.04 20.24
CA LYS A 54 -19.58 31.79 20.30
C LYS A 54 -20.05 31.96 21.75
N GLN A 55 -20.09 30.89 22.53
CA GLN A 55 -20.49 30.95 23.94
C GLN A 55 -19.60 31.87 24.78
N ASN A 56 -18.28 31.86 24.52
CA ASN A 56 -17.35 32.77 25.17
C ASN A 56 -17.63 34.24 24.80
N ARG A 57 -17.99 34.52 23.53
CA ARG A 57 -18.34 35.87 23.06
C ARG A 57 -19.64 36.36 23.69
N ASP A 58 -20.66 35.51 23.74
CA ASP A 58 -21.97 35.85 24.31
C ASP A 58 -21.83 36.23 25.80
N VAL A 59 -21.04 35.48 26.57
CA VAL A 59 -20.80 35.80 28.00
C VAL A 59 -19.91 37.02 28.17
N LYS A 60 -18.92 37.22 27.29
CA LYS A 60 -18.10 38.44 27.28
C LYS A 60 -18.99 39.69 27.07
N GLU A 61 -19.88 39.66 26.09
CA GLU A 61 -20.80 40.76 25.80
C GLU A 61 -21.71 41.05 27.00
N ALA A 62 -22.26 40.02 27.65
CA ALA A 62 -23.05 40.17 28.86
C ALA A 62 -22.26 40.81 30.02
N MET A 63 -20.98 40.44 30.19
CA MET A 63 -20.10 41.08 31.16
C MET A 63 -19.79 42.54 30.82
N GLU A 64 -19.56 42.86 29.54
CA GLU A 64 -19.27 44.22 29.08
C GLU A 64 -20.46 45.15 29.29
N VAL A 65 -21.68 44.70 29.00
CA VAL A 65 -22.91 45.44 29.30
C VAL A 65 -23.06 45.65 30.81
N ASN A 66 -22.96 44.58 31.61
CA ASN A 66 -23.12 44.68 33.06
C ASN A 66 -22.06 45.59 33.71
N TRP A 67 -20.85 45.62 33.17
CA TRP A 67 -19.79 46.54 33.60
C TRP A 67 -20.10 47.98 33.19
N SER A 68 -20.51 48.22 31.94
CA SER A 68 -20.88 49.56 31.45
C SER A 68 -22.01 50.17 32.28
N ASP A 69 -23.07 49.40 32.54
CA ASP A 69 -24.21 49.83 33.35
C ASP A 69 -23.77 50.25 34.77
N LYS A 70 -22.80 49.53 35.36
CA LYS A 70 -22.26 49.86 36.69
C LYS A 70 -21.42 51.13 36.67
N ILE A 71 -20.64 51.36 35.62
CA ILE A 71 -19.85 52.59 35.45
C ILE A 71 -20.77 53.80 35.30
N GLU A 72 -21.79 53.71 34.46
CA GLU A 72 -22.77 54.79 34.28
C GLU A 72 -23.56 55.07 35.56
N ALA A 73 -23.94 54.01 36.31
CA ALA A 73 -24.59 54.15 37.61
C ALA A 73 -23.68 54.84 38.64
N GLU A 74 -22.40 54.45 38.71
CA GLU A 74 -21.41 55.09 39.59
C GLU A 74 -21.21 56.57 39.25
N GLU A 75 -21.17 56.93 37.97
CA GLU A 75 -21.09 58.33 37.53
C GLU A 75 -22.31 59.13 38.00
N CYS A 76 -23.51 58.59 37.82
CA CYS A 76 -24.75 59.21 38.29
C CYS A 76 -24.74 59.42 39.81
N ASP A 77 -24.37 58.38 40.57
CA ASP A 77 -24.32 58.41 42.03
C ASP A 77 -23.23 59.36 42.55
N SER A 78 -22.09 59.45 41.85
CA SER A 78 -21.01 60.38 42.15
C SER A 78 -21.44 61.83 41.93
N ILE A 79 -22.10 62.13 40.81
CA ILE A 79 -22.67 63.46 40.54
C ILE A 79 -23.68 63.81 41.64
N ALA A 80 -24.61 62.89 41.94
CA ALA A 80 -25.64 63.10 42.94
C ALA A 80 -25.05 63.31 44.35
N GLY A 81 -24.05 62.52 44.74
CA GLY A 81 -23.38 62.61 46.03
C GLY A 81 -22.57 63.90 46.23
N ASN A 82 -22.13 64.54 45.14
CA ASN A 82 -21.41 65.82 45.16
C ASN A 82 -22.32 67.06 45.14
N LEU A 83 -23.65 66.89 44.98
CA LEU A 83 -24.59 68.01 45.02
C LEU A 83 -24.70 68.59 46.43
N HIS A 84 -24.71 69.92 46.52
CA HIS A 84 -24.98 70.67 47.74
C HIS A 84 -25.90 71.86 47.45
N ASN A 85 -26.40 72.54 48.49
CA ASN A 85 -27.35 73.65 48.33
C ASN A 85 -26.83 74.78 47.41
N GLY A 86 -25.52 74.92 47.28
CA GLY A 86 -24.87 75.92 46.41
C GLY A 86 -24.64 75.48 44.96
N SER A 87 -24.84 74.22 44.60
CA SER A 87 -24.55 73.70 43.25
C SER A 87 -25.45 74.34 42.20
N THR A 88 -24.91 74.72 41.03
CA THR A 88 -25.67 75.41 39.97
C THR A 88 -26.42 74.45 39.03
N ASN A 89 -26.07 73.16 39.05
CA ASN A 89 -26.63 72.08 38.23
C ASN A 89 -27.80 71.35 38.91
N LYS A 90 -28.73 72.08 39.53
CA LYS A 90 -29.93 71.54 40.20
C LYS A 90 -31.21 72.17 39.66
N GLN A 91 -32.28 71.39 39.48
CA GLN A 91 -33.59 71.85 38.98
C GLN A 91 -34.74 71.01 39.53
N PHE A 92 -35.98 71.49 39.39
CA PHE A 92 -37.18 70.73 39.75
C PHE A 92 -37.55 69.73 38.65
N TYR A 93 -37.78 68.47 39.03
CA TYR A 93 -38.30 67.42 38.14
C TYR A 93 -39.68 66.97 38.61
N SER A 94 -40.68 66.99 37.73
CA SER A 94 -42.04 66.55 38.05
C SER A 94 -42.15 65.03 38.05
N GLY A 95 -42.86 64.45 39.02
CA GLY A 95 -43.19 63.03 39.05
C GLY A 95 -42.05 62.07 39.41
N VAL A 96 -40.93 62.56 39.98
CA VAL A 96 -39.77 61.73 40.37
C VAL A 96 -39.92 61.06 41.75
N ALA A 97 -40.83 61.54 42.60
CA ALA A 97 -41.08 60.99 43.93
C ALA A 97 -41.99 59.75 43.90
N ARG A 98 -41.63 58.75 43.09
CA ARG A 98 -42.33 57.45 42.97
C ARG A 98 -41.35 56.35 42.58
N PHE A 99 -41.61 55.12 43.02
CA PHE A 99 -40.91 53.94 42.49
C PHE A 99 -41.33 53.69 41.04
N GLN A 100 -40.37 53.28 40.21
CA GLN A 100 -40.67 52.83 38.85
C GLN A 100 -40.98 51.33 38.88
N ASP A 101 -41.92 50.89 38.03
CA ASP A 101 -42.39 49.49 38.01
C ASP A 101 -41.30 48.49 37.58
N ASN A 102 -40.24 48.96 36.91
CA ASN A 102 -39.11 48.17 36.43
C ASN A 102 -37.87 48.23 37.34
N MET A 103 -37.98 48.79 38.55
CA MET A 103 -36.84 48.85 39.48
C MET A 103 -36.44 47.46 39.98
N SER A 104 -35.13 47.18 39.92
CA SER A 104 -34.57 46.00 40.56
C SER A 104 -34.46 46.18 42.08
N THR A 105 -34.43 45.07 42.81
CA THR A 105 -34.06 45.04 44.23
C THR A 105 -32.55 44.82 44.37
N PRO A 106 -31.92 45.25 45.48
CA PRO A 106 -30.51 44.94 45.74
C PRO A 106 -30.19 43.45 45.64
N GLN A 107 -31.11 42.59 46.07
CA GLN A 107 -30.99 41.14 45.96
C GLN A 107 -30.99 40.69 44.50
N SER A 108 -31.96 41.12 43.68
CA SER A 108 -32.01 40.75 42.26
C SER A 108 -30.83 41.30 41.46
N TRP A 109 -30.31 42.48 41.81
CA TRP A 109 -29.12 43.07 41.20
C TRP A 109 -27.86 42.25 41.50
N ALA A 110 -27.69 41.85 42.77
CA ALA A 110 -26.56 41.04 43.20
C ALA A 110 -26.60 39.66 42.55
N VAL A 111 -27.78 39.02 42.50
CA VAL A 111 -27.99 37.73 41.83
C VAL A 111 -27.66 37.82 40.34
N SER A 112 -28.19 38.82 39.62
CA SER A 112 -27.91 38.99 38.18
C SER A 112 -26.41 39.13 37.88
N THR A 113 -25.70 39.92 38.69
CA THR A 113 -24.24 40.08 38.56
C THR A 113 -23.51 38.76 38.85
N HIS A 114 -23.92 38.06 39.91
CA HIS A 114 -23.31 36.80 40.31
C HIS A 114 -23.53 35.69 39.27
N GLU A 115 -24.71 35.62 38.66
CA GLU A 115 -25.02 34.66 37.60
C GLU A 115 -24.11 34.86 36.37
N ILE A 116 -23.90 36.11 35.93
CA ILE A 116 -22.99 36.41 34.82
C ILE A 116 -21.56 35.97 35.15
N ILE A 117 -21.08 36.21 36.38
CA ILE A 117 -19.76 35.78 36.84
C ILE A 117 -19.64 34.24 36.78
N ILE A 118 -20.62 33.52 37.35
CA ILE A 118 -20.62 32.04 37.31
C ILE A 118 -20.63 31.53 35.87
N GLN A 119 -21.44 32.11 34.98
CA GLN A 119 -21.43 31.70 33.57
C GLN A 119 -20.08 31.97 32.91
N SER A 120 -19.42 33.08 33.24
CA SER A 120 -18.08 33.40 32.71
C SER A 120 -17.04 32.39 33.15
N GLU A 121 -17.05 31.99 34.42
CA GLU A 121 -16.14 30.98 34.96
C GLU A 121 -16.41 29.63 34.30
N LYS A 122 -17.67 29.24 34.17
CA LYS A 122 -18.07 28.01 33.47
C LYS A 122 -17.56 27.97 32.03
N GLN A 123 -17.75 29.03 31.26
CA GLN A 123 -17.29 29.08 29.86
C GLN A 123 -15.76 29.09 29.76
N ARG A 124 -15.06 29.77 30.68
CA ARG A 124 -13.59 29.73 30.74
C ARG A 124 -13.06 28.33 31.02
N THR A 125 -13.67 27.61 31.97
CA THR A 125 -13.30 26.21 32.29
C THR A 125 -13.56 25.29 31.10
N ALA A 126 -14.77 25.33 30.51
CA ALA A 126 -15.09 24.53 29.33
C ALA A 126 -14.15 24.82 28.14
N SER A 127 -13.79 26.09 27.93
CA SER A 127 -12.82 26.48 26.91
C SER A 127 -11.39 26.01 27.21
N ALA A 128 -10.99 25.88 28.47
CA ALA A 128 -9.69 25.32 28.84
C ALA A 128 -9.64 23.81 28.60
N GLU A 129 -10.68 23.09 29.02
CA GLU A 129 -10.84 21.64 28.81
C GLU A 129 -10.85 21.31 27.31
N LEU A 130 -11.64 22.04 26.52
CA LEU A 130 -11.72 21.83 25.07
C LEU A 130 -10.37 22.05 24.37
N ARG A 131 -9.58 23.05 24.79
CA ARG A 131 -8.24 23.27 24.23
C ARG A 131 -7.27 22.14 24.57
N SER A 132 -7.35 21.58 25.79
CA SER A 132 -6.55 20.39 26.15
C SER A 132 -6.91 19.20 25.27
N LEU A 133 -8.22 18.92 25.14
CA LEU A 133 -8.72 17.84 24.30
C LEU A 133 -8.29 18.00 22.83
N ILE A 134 -8.37 19.22 22.28
CA ILE A 134 -7.91 19.51 20.91
C ILE A 134 -6.42 19.21 20.77
N SER A 135 -5.60 19.61 21.75
CA SER A 135 -4.15 19.36 21.71
C SER A 135 -3.80 17.87 21.75
N GLU A 136 -4.50 17.11 22.60
CA GLU A 136 -4.34 15.65 22.70
C GLU A 136 -4.77 14.97 21.40
N LEU A 137 -5.94 15.34 20.87
CA LEU A 137 -6.49 14.81 19.63
C LEU A 137 -5.59 15.09 18.43
N LEU A 138 -5.02 16.29 18.31
CA LEU A 138 -4.03 16.60 17.27
C LEU A 138 -2.79 15.72 17.39
N THR A 139 -2.35 15.45 18.61
CA THR A 139 -1.18 14.58 18.87
C THR A 139 -1.47 13.14 18.48
N ASP A 140 -2.60 12.59 18.94
CA ASP A 140 -2.99 11.21 18.70
C ASP A 140 -3.28 10.94 17.23
N THR A 141 -4.09 11.78 16.57
CA THR A 141 -4.41 11.60 15.14
C THR A 141 -3.16 11.73 14.27
N SER A 142 -2.25 12.63 14.59
CA SER A 142 -0.96 12.77 13.88
C SER A 142 -0.06 11.56 14.08
N ARG A 143 -0.06 10.98 15.29
CA ARG A 143 0.67 9.74 15.60
C ARG A 143 0.09 8.57 14.81
N ASP A 144 -1.22 8.35 14.86
CA ASP A 144 -1.88 7.23 14.19
C ASP A 144 -1.67 7.28 12.67
N MET A 145 -1.79 8.47 12.06
CA MET A 145 -1.49 8.67 10.65
C MET A 145 -0.03 8.38 10.30
N ARG A 146 0.92 8.63 11.22
CA ARG A 146 2.35 8.40 10.98
C ARG A 146 2.73 6.95 11.17
N GLU A 147 2.22 6.31 12.22
CA GLU A 147 2.43 4.88 12.47
C GLU A 147 1.89 4.04 11.31
N GLN A 148 0.71 4.38 10.80
CA GLN A 148 0.17 3.69 9.64
C GLN A 148 0.99 3.96 8.38
N PHE A 149 1.49 5.19 8.19
CA PHE A 149 2.38 5.50 7.09
C PHE A 149 3.66 4.64 7.12
N ASP A 150 4.28 4.50 8.29
CA ASP A 150 5.49 3.72 8.51
C ASP A 150 5.23 2.22 8.30
N ARG A 151 4.04 1.73 8.73
CA ARG A 151 3.60 0.36 8.48
C ARG A 151 3.50 0.06 6.98
N VAL A 152 2.88 0.93 6.19
CA VAL A 152 2.81 0.74 4.73
C VAL A 152 4.21 0.77 4.10
N CYS A 153 5.08 1.69 4.52
CA CYS A 153 6.46 1.73 4.03
C CYS A 153 7.23 0.45 4.34
N LYS A 154 7.01 -0.13 5.53
CA LYS A 154 7.59 -1.41 5.92
C LYS A 154 7.07 -2.56 5.06
N GLU A 155 5.76 -2.64 4.85
CA GLU A 155 5.18 -3.69 4.00
C GLU A 155 5.64 -3.57 2.54
N LEU A 156 5.79 -2.35 2.00
CA LEU A 156 6.35 -2.11 0.66
C LEU A 156 7.78 -2.65 0.54
N ARG A 157 8.65 -2.35 1.52
CA ARG A 157 10.03 -2.87 1.55
C ARG A 157 10.04 -4.40 1.64
N ASN A 158 9.27 -4.96 2.56
CA ASN A 158 9.15 -6.41 2.70
C ASN A 158 8.66 -7.08 1.40
N ASN A 159 7.74 -6.44 0.68
CA ASN A 159 7.26 -6.95 -0.60
C ASN A 159 8.36 -6.89 -1.67
N SER A 160 9.09 -5.78 -1.76
CA SER A 160 10.23 -5.67 -2.68
C SER A 160 11.28 -6.73 -2.40
N ASP A 161 11.70 -6.91 -1.13
CA ASP A 161 12.67 -7.92 -0.73
C ASP A 161 12.23 -9.34 -1.13
N ARG A 162 10.93 -9.65 -0.96
CA ARG A 162 10.35 -10.93 -1.38
C ARG A 162 10.37 -11.11 -2.90
N LEU A 163 10.04 -10.08 -3.66
CA LEU A 163 10.06 -10.12 -5.13
C LEU A 163 11.49 -10.25 -5.66
N VAL A 164 12.44 -9.53 -5.08
CA VAL A 164 13.87 -9.63 -5.42
C VAL A 164 14.41 -11.02 -5.11
N ALA A 165 14.10 -11.57 -3.93
CA ALA A 165 14.51 -12.94 -3.59
C ALA A 165 13.90 -13.98 -4.54
N ALA A 166 12.63 -13.82 -4.93
CA ALA A 166 11.98 -14.67 -5.91
C ALA A 166 12.64 -14.56 -7.30
N LYS A 167 12.97 -13.34 -7.75
CA LYS A 167 13.70 -13.10 -9.00
C LYS A 167 15.06 -13.78 -8.99
N ILE A 168 15.85 -13.61 -7.93
CA ILE A 168 17.17 -14.27 -7.79
C ILE A 168 17.03 -15.80 -7.82
N HIS A 169 15.98 -16.34 -7.19
CA HIS A 169 15.72 -17.77 -7.27
C HIS A 169 15.42 -18.22 -8.71
N MET A 170 14.58 -17.48 -9.44
CA MET A 170 14.26 -17.74 -10.83
C MET A 170 15.49 -17.63 -11.75
N GLU A 171 16.35 -16.63 -11.55
CA GLU A 171 17.62 -16.46 -12.27
C GLU A 171 18.53 -17.68 -12.10
N ASN A 172 18.62 -18.20 -10.87
CA ASN A 172 19.41 -19.40 -10.59
C ASN A 172 18.81 -20.66 -11.23
N GLN A 173 17.48 -20.78 -11.29
CA GLN A 173 16.82 -21.89 -11.99
C GLN A 173 17.02 -21.78 -13.51
N LEU A 174 16.86 -20.57 -14.06
CA LEU A 174 17.07 -20.29 -15.48
C LEU A 174 18.47 -20.71 -15.91
N LYS A 175 19.50 -20.34 -15.12
CA LYS A 175 20.88 -20.76 -15.38
C LYS A 175 21.02 -22.29 -15.46
N LYS A 176 20.44 -23.03 -14.51
CA LYS A 176 20.47 -24.50 -14.51
C LYS A 176 19.75 -25.08 -15.73
N THR A 177 18.58 -24.54 -16.07
CA THR A 177 17.82 -24.98 -17.25
C THR A 177 18.61 -24.74 -18.54
N VAL A 178 19.30 -23.60 -18.67
CA VAL A 178 20.18 -23.33 -19.81
C VAL A 178 21.36 -24.30 -19.87
N ASP A 179 22.00 -24.59 -18.74
CA ASP A 179 23.08 -25.59 -18.68
C ASP A 179 22.57 -26.99 -19.08
N GLU A 180 21.38 -27.39 -18.62
CA GLU A 180 20.72 -28.65 -18.98
C GLU A 180 20.36 -28.72 -20.46
N ILE A 181 19.88 -27.62 -21.06
CA ILE A 181 19.62 -27.50 -22.51
C ILE A 181 20.91 -27.78 -23.28
N ALA A 182 22.03 -27.13 -22.92
CA ALA A 182 23.30 -27.32 -23.62
C ALA A 182 23.81 -28.77 -23.54
N ILE A 183 23.65 -29.41 -22.37
CA ILE A 183 23.99 -30.83 -22.18
C ILE A 183 23.10 -31.71 -23.08
N GLN A 184 21.80 -31.41 -23.12
CA GLN A 184 20.82 -32.19 -23.88
C GLN A 184 21.00 -32.06 -25.39
N GLU A 185 21.33 -30.86 -25.89
CA GLU A 185 21.70 -30.61 -27.29
C GLU A 185 22.92 -31.43 -27.70
N LYS A 186 23.96 -31.47 -26.84
CA LYS A 186 25.13 -32.31 -27.05
C LYS A 186 24.76 -33.80 -27.10
N ASN A 187 23.94 -34.27 -26.16
CA ASN A 187 23.48 -35.65 -26.13
C ASN A 187 22.73 -36.04 -27.41
N ILE A 188 21.85 -35.17 -27.92
CA ILE A 188 21.16 -35.38 -29.20
C ILE A 188 22.16 -35.44 -30.37
N ALA A 189 23.20 -34.60 -30.37
CA ALA A 189 24.25 -34.64 -31.38
C ALA A 189 25.04 -35.96 -31.35
N ASP A 190 25.42 -36.44 -30.16
CA ASP A 190 26.12 -37.70 -29.95
C ASP A 190 25.25 -38.90 -30.37
N LEU A 191 23.96 -38.90 -30.03
CA LEU A 191 23.00 -39.93 -30.49
C LEU A 191 22.85 -39.95 -32.01
N ARG A 192 22.77 -38.78 -32.66
CA ARG A 192 22.69 -38.68 -34.12
C ARG A 192 23.97 -39.21 -34.79
N GLU A 193 25.13 -38.98 -34.20
CA GLU A 193 26.39 -39.54 -34.69
C GLU A 193 26.44 -41.06 -34.50
N ALA A 194 25.98 -41.57 -33.36
CA ALA A 194 25.90 -43.02 -33.11
C ALA A 194 24.94 -43.73 -34.08
N ILE A 195 23.83 -43.09 -34.45
CA ILE A 195 22.90 -43.55 -35.49
C ILE A 195 23.63 -43.63 -36.84
N ARG A 196 24.26 -42.53 -37.28
CA ARG A 196 25.03 -42.49 -38.54
C ARG A 196 26.12 -43.56 -38.60
N ALA A 197 26.84 -43.77 -37.50
CA ALA A 197 27.91 -44.76 -37.42
C ALA A 197 27.44 -46.21 -37.63
N LYS A 198 26.13 -46.49 -37.47
CA LYS A 198 25.54 -47.83 -37.70
C LYS A 198 25.03 -48.05 -39.13
N ASP A 199 24.88 -46.99 -39.93
CA ASP A 199 24.36 -47.10 -41.30
C ASP A 199 25.26 -47.99 -42.17
N ASP A 200 26.57 -47.75 -42.16
CA ASP A 200 27.50 -48.46 -43.03
C ASP A 200 27.67 -49.94 -42.62
N PRO A 201 27.86 -50.30 -41.34
CA PRO A 201 27.83 -51.69 -40.91
C PRO A 201 26.55 -52.43 -41.33
N LEU A 202 25.38 -51.79 -41.18
CA LEU A 202 24.10 -52.37 -41.57
C LEU A 202 24.01 -52.58 -43.08
N LYS A 203 24.39 -51.58 -43.89
CA LYS A 203 24.45 -51.70 -45.35
C LYS A 203 25.38 -52.83 -45.78
N VAL A 204 26.55 -52.98 -45.15
CA VAL A 204 27.51 -54.05 -45.46
C VAL A 204 26.90 -55.41 -45.15
N ALA A 205 26.32 -55.59 -43.96
CA ALA A 205 25.70 -56.85 -43.56
C ALA A 205 24.52 -57.24 -44.48
N GLN A 206 23.65 -56.28 -44.80
CA GLN A 206 22.54 -56.47 -45.73
C GLN A 206 23.01 -56.78 -47.16
N THR A 207 24.03 -56.06 -47.66
CA THR A 207 24.58 -56.30 -48.99
C THR A 207 25.22 -57.69 -49.08
N ARG A 208 25.99 -58.11 -48.06
CA ARG A 208 26.54 -59.47 -47.97
C ARG A 208 25.43 -60.52 -47.99
N LEU A 209 24.36 -60.30 -47.23
CA LEU A 209 23.20 -61.19 -47.18
C LEU A 209 22.49 -61.27 -48.54
N HIS A 210 22.31 -60.14 -49.22
CA HIS A 210 21.73 -60.06 -50.56
C HIS A 210 22.55 -60.84 -51.59
N MET A 211 23.88 -60.63 -51.63
CA MET A 211 24.76 -61.37 -52.55
C MET A 211 24.68 -62.88 -52.33
N ARG A 212 24.53 -63.31 -51.07
CA ARG A 212 24.38 -64.74 -50.72
C ARG A 212 23.05 -65.33 -51.15
N GLN A 213 21.99 -64.52 -51.28
CA GLN A 213 20.69 -64.95 -51.81
C GLN A 213 20.71 -65.21 -53.33
N LEU A 214 21.74 -64.72 -54.03
CA LEU A 214 21.91 -64.92 -55.48
C LEU A 214 22.67 -66.23 -55.82
N ARG A 215 23.04 -67.03 -54.82
CA ARG A 215 23.72 -68.32 -55.05
C ARG A 215 22.77 -69.29 -55.80
N PRO A 216 23.23 -69.95 -56.89
CA PRO A 216 22.35 -70.75 -57.74
C PRO A 216 22.06 -72.14 -57.15
N ASN A 217 20.83 -72.64 -57.36
CA ASN A 217 20.43 -74.03 -57.11
C ASN A 217 20.79 -74.53 -55.69
N MET A 218 21.57 -75.60 -55.59
CA MET A 218 21.98 -76.25 -54.34
C MET A 218 22.97 -75.40 -53.53
N GLU A 219 23.65 -74.43 -54.15
CA GLU A 219 24.59 -73.53 -53.47
C GLU A 219 23.88 -72.46 -52.63
N LEU A 220 22.54 -72.31 -52.77
CA LEU A 220 21.70 -71.51 -51.88
C LEU A 220 21.49 -72.24 -50.54
N CYS A 221 22.60 -72.48 -49.84
CA CYS A 221 22.62 -73.21 -48.59
C CYS A 221 22.47 -72.28 -47.38
N LYS A 222 21.67 -72.73 -46.41
CA LYS A 222 21.53 -72.10 -45.09
C LYS A 222 22.67 -72.53 -44.17
N ASP A 223 23.86 -72.04 -44.48
CA ASP A 223 25.08 -72.33 -43.73
C ASP A 223 25.26 -71.42 -42.49
N PRO A 224 26.23 -71.70 -41.59
CA PRO A 224 26.44 -70.90 -40.38
C PRO A 224 26.74 -69.41 -40.64
N VAL A 225 27.36 -69.08 -41.77
CA VAL A 225 27.65 -67.69 -42.16
C VAL A 225 26.36 -66.97 -42.53
N GLN A 226 25.44 -67.64 -43.23
CA GLN A 226 24.11 -67.11 -43.53
C GLN A 226 23.34 -66.79 -42.24
N GLU A 227 23.32 -67.71 -41.27
CA GLU A 227 22.63 -67.51 -39.99
C GLU A 227 23.25 -66.39 -39.15
N SER A 228 24.59 -66.30 -39.15
CA SER A 228 25.31 -65.24 -38.44
C SER A 228 25.02 -63.85 -39.04
N LEU A 229 25.01 -63.71 -40.37
CA LEU A 229 24.67 -62.45 -41.04
C LEU A 229 23.23 -62.01 -40.79
N VAL A 230 22.27 -62.94 -40.80
CA VAL A 230 20.87 -62.62 -40.44
C VAL A 230 20.79 -62.10 -39.00
N THR A 231 21.51 -62.75 -38.08
CA THR A 231 21.56 -62.35 -36.67
C THR A 231 22.22 -60.99 -36.49
N GLU A 232 23.32 -60.72 -37.20
CA GLU A 232 24.02 -59.43 -37.18
C GLU A 232 23.10 -58.29 -37.66
N VAL A 233 22.37 -58.50 -38.77
CA VAL A 233 21.40 -57.52 -39.27
C VAL A 233 20.29 -57.26 -38.24
N ASP A 234 19.72 -58.30 -37.63
CA ASP A 234 18.69 -58.15 -36.59
C ASP A 234 19.19 -57.35 -35.38
N ILE A 235 20.41 -57.64 -34.90
CA ILE A 235 21.04 -56.89 -33.79
C ILE A 235 21.26 -55.42 -34.17
N LEU A 236 21.77 -55.14 -35.37
CA LEU A 236 22.02 -53.78 -35.84
C LEU A 236 20.71 -52.98 -35.97
N ILE A 237 19.65 -53.59 -36.52
CA ILE A 237 18.33 -52.96 -36.63
C ILE A 237 17.78 -52.64 -35.24
N ARG A 238 17.77 -53.61 -34.31
CA ARG A 238 17.29 -53.36 -32.94
C ARG A 238 18.08 -52.26 -32.23
N SER A 239 19.40 -52.23 -32.43
CA SER A 239 20.25 -51.17 -31.88
C SER A 239 19.94 -49.81 -32.48
N LEU A 240 19.67 -49.74 -33.79
CA LEU A 240 19.26 -48.52 -34.48
C LEU A 240 17.91 -48.02 -33.98
N ASP A 241 16.92 -48.91 -33.86
CA ASP A 241 15.59 -48.60 -33.34
C ASP A 241 15.66 -48.05 -31.92
N SER A 242 16.50 -48.65 -31.06
CA SER A 242 16.73 -48.15 -29.70
C SER A 242 17.31 -46.73 -29.69
N LEU A 243 18.34 -46.48 -30.51
CA LEU A 243 18.96 -45.16 -30.59
C LEU A 243 18.01 -44.10 -31.17
N LEU A 244 17.20 -44.46 -32.17
CA LEU A 244 16.18 -43.55 -32.72
C LEU A 244 15.13 -43.19 -31.68
N GLN A 245 14.69 -44.15 -30.87
CA GLN A 245 13.73 -43.92 -29.80
C GLN A 245 14.32 -43.05 -28.67
N GLU A 246 15.57 -43.28 -28.30
CA GLU A 246 16.30 -42.45 -27.34
C GLU A 246 16.48 -41.01 -27.86
N ALA A 247 16.86 -40.85 -29.13
CA ALA A 247 17.00 -39.53 -29.76
C ALA A 247 15.67 -38.77 -29.75
N LYS A 248 14.56 -39.43 -30.11
CA LYS A 248 13.23 -38.83 -30.07
C LYS A 248 12.83 -38.41 -28.65
N THR A 249 13.10 -39.27 -27.67
CA THR A 249 12.84 -38.96 -26.25
C THR A 249 13.69 -37.77 -25.78
N ALA A 250 14.94 -37.71 -26.24
CA ALA A 250 15.85 -36.62 -25.92
C ALA A 250 15.39 -35.29 -26.54
N GLU A 251 14.91 -35.30 -27.78
CA GLU A 251 14.35 -34.13 -28.46
C GLU A 251 13.08 -33.60 -27.77
N HIS A 252 12.19 -34.49 -27.30
CA HIS A 252 11.03 -34.09 -26.50
C HIS A 252 11.44 -33.39 -25.20
N LYS A 253 12.39 -33.95 -24.45
CA LYS A 253 12.91 -33.34 -23.22
C LYS A 253 13.56 -31.98 -23.47
N LEU A 254 14.29 -31.83 -24.58
CA LEU A 254 14.88 -30.54 -24.96
C LEU A 254 13.78 -29.50 -25.17
N LYS A 255 12.70 -29.87 -25.85
CA LYS A 255 11.55 -28.96 -26.03
C LYS A 255 10.93 -28.56 -24.69
N ASP A 256 10.70 -29.50 -23.79
CA ASP A 256 10.14 -29.21 -22.46
C ASP A 256 11.04 -28.24 -21.67
N LEU A 257 12.37 -28.40 -21.77
CA LEU A 257 13.34 -27.49 -21.15
C LEU A 257 13.28 -26.08 -21.77
N GLN A 258 13.16 -25.97 -23.09
CA GLN A 258 13.02 -24.69 -23.80
C GLN A 258 11.71 -23.97 -23.43
N ASP A 259 10.60 -24.71 -23.33
CA ASP A 259 9.32 -24.17 -22.88
C ASP A 259 9.43 -23.68 -21.42
N ASN A 260 10.12 -24.43 -20.55
CA ASN A 260 10.39 -24.00 -19.17
C ASN A 260 11.27 -22.75 -19.10
N GLN A 261 12.31 -22.65 -19.94
CA GLN A 261 13.15 -21.46 -20.06
C GLN A 261 12.30 -20.22 -20.38
N MET A 262 11.46 -20.30 -21.41
CA MET A 262 10.60 -19.19 -21.83
C MET A 262 9.63 -18.76 -20.72
N ASN A 263 9.08 -19.73 -19.96
CA ASN A 263 8.21 -19.44 -18.83
C ASN A 263 8.96 -18.73 -17.70
N LEU A 264 10.17 -19.18 -17.35
CA LEU A 264 11.00 -18.54 -16.33
C LEU A 264 11.35 -17.10 -16.69
N GLU A 265 11.74 -16.85 -17.94
CA GLU A 265 12.05 -15.49 -18.44
C GLU A 265 10.83 -14.56 -18.36
N LYS A 266 9.66 -15.05 -18.75
CA LYS A 266 8.40 -14.31 -18.66
C LYS A 266 8.02 -13.98 -17.20
N GLU A 267 8.13 -14.95 -16.30
CA GLU A 267 7.87 -14.73 -14.88
C GLU A 267 8.85 -13.73 -14.26
N MET A 268 10.12 -13.77 -14.65
CA MET A 268 11.12 -12.79 -14.23
C MET A 268 10.77 -11.37 -14.70
N GLU A 269 10.28 -11.21 -15.93
CA GLU A 269 9.81 -9.91 -16.45
C GLU A 269 8.67 -9.34 -15.58
N LEU A 270 7.73 -10.21 -15.16
CA LEU A 270 6.65 -9.81 -14.26
C LEU A 270 7.20 -9.36 -12.89
N LYS A 271 8.16 -10.08 -12.30
CA LYS A 271 8.79 -9.68 -11.04
C LYS A 271 9.49 -8.34 -11.16
N GLU A 272 10.21 -8.11 -12.25
CA GLU A 272 10.92 -6.85 -12.49
C GLU A 272 9.96 -5.66 -12.62
N GLU A 273 8.84 -5.84 -13.31
CA GLU A 273 7.80 -4.82 -13.38
C GLU A 273 7.18 -4.52 -12.01
N SER A 274 6.86 -5.55 -11.22
CA SER A 274 6.30 -5.40 -9.88
C SER A 274 7.26 -4.67 -8.94
N ILE A 275 8.56 -5.03 -8.96
CA ILE A 275 9.62 -4.35 -8.20
C ILE A 275 9.69 -2.87 -8.62
N ARG A 276 9.69 -2.59 -9.92
CA ARG A 276 9.72 -1.21 -10.43
C ARG A 276 8.52 -0.39 -9.95
N ILE A 277 7.32 -0.99 -9.92
CA ILE A 277 6.12 -0.30 -9.41
C ILE A 277 6.30 0.08 -7.94
N ASP A 278 6.74 -0.85 -7.11
CA ASP A 278 6.89 -0.60 -5.67
C ASP A 278 8.04 0.37 -5.37
N GLU A 279 9.22 0.17 -5.97
CA GLU A 279 10.42 0.96 -5.67
C GLU A 279 10.47 2.32 -6.37
N VAL A 280 9.99 2.41 -7.62
CA VAL A 280 10.15 3.62 -8.45
C VAL A 280 8.87 4.45 -8.48
N GLN A 281 7.69 3.83 -8.37
CA GLN A 281 6.42 4.58 -8.43
C GLN A 281 5.81 4.83 -7.05
N CYS A 282 5.81 3.83 -6.16
CA CYS A 282 5.14 3.92 -4.86
C CYS A 282 6.01 4.62 -3.81
N MET A 283 7.20 4.08 -3.53
CA MET A 283 8.09 4.58 -2.47
C MET A 283 8.48 6.07 -2.61
N PRO A 284 8.80 6.61 -3.80
CA PRO A 284 9.15 8.02 -3.94
C PRO A 284 7.97 8.95 -3.63
N ARG A 285 6.74 8.60 -4.01
CA ARG A 285 5.55 9.39 -3.68
C ARG A 285 5.31 9.46 -2.17
N ARG A 286 5.65 8.39 -1.46
CA ARG A 286 5.55 8.33 0.00
C ARG A 286 6.55 9.26 0.70
N SER A 287 7.66 9.63 0.07
CA SER A 287 8.59 10.63 0.63
C SER A 287 7.96 12.02 0.80
N MET A 288 6.88 12.32 0.06
CA MET A 288 6.12 13.56 0.16
C MET A 288 5.11 13.57 1.31
N TYR A 289 5.02 12.48 2.09
CA TYR A 289 4.09 12.40 3.20
C TYR A 289 4.47 13.40 4.30
N PRO A 290 3.49 14.15 4.84
CA PRO A 290 3.78 15.20 5.82
C PRO A 290 4.45 14.67 7.09
N SER A 291 5.27 15.53 7.71
CA SER A 291 5.84 15.28 9.03
C SER A 291 4.75 15.33 10.11
N THR A 292 5.02 14.73 11.27
CA THR A 292 4.10 14.77 12.42
C THR A 292 3.78 16.22 12.82
N LEU A 293 4.76 17.11 12.83
CA LEU A 293 4.56 18.53 13.13
C LEU A 293 3.60 19.20 12.13
N ARG A 294 3.77 18.91 10.83
CA ARG A 294 2.90 19.46 9.78
C ARG A 294 1.47 18.90 9.87
N LEU A 295 1.31 17.64 10.29
CA LEU A 295 0.01 17.03 10.55
C LEU A 295 -0.71 17.66 11.74
N GLN A 296 0.05 18.12 12.75
CA GLN A 296 -0.49 18.88 13.90
C GLN A 296 -0.82 20.34 13.55
N GLY A 297 -0.51 20.81 12.33
CA GLY A 297 -0.79 22.16 11.86
C GLY A 297 0.35 23.17 12.06
N TYR A 298 1.54 22.72 12.47
CA TYR A 298 2.72 23.59 12.51
C TYR A 298 3.31 23.79 11.10
N PRO A 299 3.82 25.00 10.79
CA PRO A 299 4.42 25.31 9.48
C PRO A 299 5.70 24.51 9.20
#